data_AF-A0A962N8P9-F1
#
_entry.id   AF-A0A962N8P9-F1
#
_cell.length_a   1.000
_cell.length_b   1.000
_cell.length_c   1.000
_cell.angle_alpha   90.00
_cell.angle_beta   90.00
_cell.angle_gamma   90.00
#
_symmetry.space_group_name_H-M   'P 1'
#
loop_
_entity.id
_entity.type
_entity.pdbx_description
1 polymer ?
#
loop_
_entity_poly.entity_id
_entity_poly.type
_entity_poly.pdbx_seq_one_letter_code
_entity_poly.pdbx_strand_id
1 'polypeptide(L)'
;MDTLKWLLLSGAVLLVGHLAYRVIRFGGFKAALFGAPIASTVARIVGSDQGTVKMPLTVYRLGGNDPEKVVGLALEASSFASYQTLTVCLSESKVRELIQSLQSALGNGETEAG
;
A
#
# COMPACT_ATOMS: atom_id res chain seq x y z
N MET A 1 1.89 40.71 8.43
CA MET A 1 2.52 39.37 8.42
C MET A 1 1.69 38.33 9.20
N ASP A 2 0.72 38.75 10.01
CA ASP A 2 -0.04 37.85 10.89
C ASP A 2 -1.18 37.10 10.19
N THR A 3 -1.78 37.70 9.15
CA THR A 3 -2.82 37.05 8.32
C THR A 3 -2.30 35.80 7.60
N LEU A 4 -1.07 35.82 7.10
CA LEU A 4 -0.41 34.66 6.47
C LEU A 4 -0.18 33.53 7.49
N LYS A 5 0.24 33.86 8.72
CA LYS A 5 0.43 32.89 9.80
C LYS A 5 -0.90 32.21 10.16
N TRP A 6 -1.98 32.97 10.28
CA TRP A 6 -3.32 32.43 10.55
C TRP A 6 -3.85 31.55 9.42
N LEU A 7 -3.62 31.93 8.16
CA LEU A 7 -3.96 31.10 6.99
C LEU A 7 -3.20 29.76 7.03
N LEU A 8 -1.88 29.79 7.23
CA LEU A 8 -1.06 28.58 7.34
C LEU A 8 -1.47 27.71 8.53
N LEU A 9 -1.75 28.31 9.69
CA LEU A 9 -2.21 27.60 10.88
C LEU A 9 -3.57 26.93 10.64
N SER A 10 -4.51 27.64 10.02
CA SER A 10 -5.84 27.08 9.70
C SER A 10 -5.74 25.92 8.71
N GLY A 11 -4.91 26.05 7.67
CA GLY A 11 -4.65 24.97 6.71
C GLY A 11 -4.00 23.76 7.36
N ALA A 12 -3.03 23.97 8.25
CA ALA A 12 -2.38 22.90 9.00
C ALA A 12 -3.36 22.16 9.92
N VAL A 13 -4.22 22.90 10.65
CA VAL A 13 -5.25 22.30 11.52
C VAL A 13 -6.25 21.47 10.71
N LEU A 14 -6.70 21.97 9.55
CA LEU A 14 -7.60 21.21 8.67
C LEU A 14 -6.92 19.95 8.13
N LEU A 15 -5.65 20.04 7.73
CA LEU A 15 -4.89 18.90 7.22
C LEU A 15 -4.71 17.83 8.31
N VAL A 16 -4.26 18.23 9.50
CA VAL A 16 -4.05 17.32 10.64
C VAL A 16 -5.39 16.72 11.10
N GLY A 17 -6.44 17.53 11.17
CA GLY A 17 -7.79 17.07 11.53
C GLY A 17 -8.32 16.04 10.54
N HIS A 18 -8.15 16.28 9.24
CA HIS A 18 -8.55 15.33 8.19
C HIS A 18 -7.74 14.02 8.26
N LEU A 19 -6.43 14.12 8.54
CA LEU A 19 -5.57 12.94 8.67
C LEU A 19 -5.96 12.11 9.90
N ALA A 20 -6.17 12.77 11.06
CA ALA A 20 -6.63 12.13 12.29
C ALA A 20 -7.98 11.44 12.09
N TYR A 21 -8.92 12.13 11.43
CA TYR A 21 -10.21 11.56 11.06
C TYR A 21 -10.05 10.30 10.21
N ARG A 22 -9.21 10.32 9.17
CA ARG A 22 -8.93 9.12 8.34
C ARG A 22 -8.33 7.98 9.16
N VAL A 23 -7.33 8.26 10.00
CA VAL A 23 -6.68 7.23 10.82
C VAL A 23 -7.67 6.55 11.76
N ILE A 24 -8.53 7.31 12.42
CA ILE A 24 -9.58 6.78 13.30
C ILE A 24 -10.63 6.01 12.48
N ARG A 25 -11.09 6.59 11.37
CA ARG A 25 -12.15 6.01 10.51
C ARG A 25 -11.76 4.68 9.89
N PHE A 26 -10.49 4.50 9.55
CA PHE A 26 -9.96 3.30 8.90
C PHE A 26 -9.27 2.34 9.87
N GLY A 27 -9.18 2.68 11.16
CA GLY A 27 -8.63 1.78 12.19
C GLY A 27 -7.10 1.69 12.18
N GLY A 28 -6.40 2.71 11.68
CA GLY A 28 -4.94 2.80 11.76
C GLY A 28 -4.28 3.56 10.61
N PHE A 29 -3.01 3.93 10.81
CA PHE A 29 -2.23 4.68 9.81
C PHE A 29 -2.03 3.89 8.51
N LYS A 30 -1.70 2.59 8.61
CA LYS A 30 -1.55 1.72 7.42
C LYS A 30 -2.84 1.60 6.62
N ALA A 31 -3.98 1.44 7.31
CA ALA A 31 -5.29 1.38 6.65
C ALA A 31 -5.67 2.71 5.98
N ALA A 32 -5.28 3.85 6.58
CA ALA A 32 -5.47 5.16 5.98
C ALA A 32 -4.68 5.35 4.67
N LEU A 33 -3.52 4.71 4.51
CA LEU A 33 -2.75 4.73 3.25
C LEU A 33 -3.50 4.05 2.10
N PHE A 34 -4.17 2.94 2.37
CA PHE A 34 -5.06 2.27 1.41
C PHE A 34 -6.40 3.02 1.24
N GLY A 35 -6.75 3.90 2.18
CA GLY A 35 -8.05 4.55 2.20
C GLY A 35 -9.21 3.57 2.39
N ALA A 36 -8.94 2.44 3.05
CA ALA A 36 -9.86 1.37 3.37
C ALA A 36 -9.39 0.65 4.65
N PRO A 37 -10.30 0.18 5.51
CA PRO A 37 -9.90 -0.58 6.70
C PRO A 37 -9.20 -1.88 6.29
N ILE A 38 -8.16 -2.28 7.02
CA ILE A 38 -7.51 -3.58 6.80
C ILE A 38 -8.28 -4.62 7.58
N ALA A 39 -8.87 -5.61 6.89
CA ALA A 39 -9.60 -6.70 7.54
C ALA A 39 -8.63 -7.75 8.09
N SER A 40 -7.62 -8.14 7.31
CA SER A 40 -6.59 -9.07 7.75
C SER A 40 -5.32 -8.98 6.91
N THR A 41 -4.19 -9.39 7.48
CA THR A 41 -2.96 -9.66 6.72
C THR A 41 -3.04 -11.07 6.16
N VAL A 42 -2.97 -11.22 4.84
CA VAL A 42 -3.07 -12.52 4.15
C VAL A 42 -1.71 -13.19 4.06
N ALA A 43 -0.70 -12.42 3.65
CA ALA A 43 0.64 -12.95 3.46
C ALA A 43 1.70 -11.87 3.66
N ARG A 44 2.90 -12.30 4.04
CA ARG A 44 4.10 -11.46 4.04
C ARG A 44 5.20 -12.24 3.34
N ILE A 45 5.58 -11.76 2.17
CA ILE A 45 6.56 -12.37 1.29
C ILE A 45 7.84 -11.56 1.42
N VAL A 46 8.92 -12.22 1.84
CA VAL A 46 10.25 -11.61 1.85
C VAL A 46 10.96 -12.12 0.60
N GLY A 47 11.38 -11.20 -0.26
CA GLY A 47 12.18 -11.55 -1.44
C GLY A 47 13.45 -12.31 -1.05
N SER A 48 13.82 -13.29 -1.87
CA SER A 48 15.09 -14.00 -1.72
C SER A 48 16.18 -13.19 -2.41
N ASP A 49 16.76 -12.20 -1.73
CA ASP A 49 17.85 -11.39 -2.29
C ASP A 49 19.19 -11.61 -1.62
N GLN A 50 20.23 -11.62 -2.47
CA GLN A 50 21.66 -11.61 -2.20
C GLN A 50 22.19 -10.22 -1.73
N GLY A 51 21.30 -9.30 -1.33
CA GLY A 51 21.63 -7.91 -0.97
C GLY A 51 21.22 -7.51 0.45
N THR A 52 21.81 -6.43 0.97
CA THR A 52 21.67 -5.97 2.36
C THR A 52 20.27 -5.40 2.71
N VAL A 53 19.44 -5.06 1.71
CA VAL A 53 18.13 -4.42 1.91
C VAL A 53 17.01 -5.45 1.79
N LYS A 54 16.27 -5.67 2.88
CA LYS A 54 15.07 -6.51 2.88
C LYS A 54 13.86 -5.64 2.50
N MET A 55 13.16 -6.02 1.43
CA MET A 55 11.91 -5.38 1.00
C MET A 55 10.74 -6.37 1.09
N PRO A 56 10.14 -6.58 2.27
CA PRO A 56 8.95 -7.41 2.39
C PRO A 56 7.76 -6.83 1.62
N LEU A 57 7.13 -7.69 0.80
CA LEU A 57 5.82 -7.46 0.22
C LEU A 57 4.76 -8.05 1.16
N THR A 58 3.91 -7.20 1.72
CA THR A 58 2.80 -7.61 2.56
C THR A 58 1.49 -7.49 1.80
N VAL A 59 0.71 -8.56 1.80
CA VAL A 59 -0.63 -8.64 1.19
C VAL A 59 -1.67 -8.53 2.29
N TYR A 60 -2.57 -7.57 2.15
CA TYR A 60 -3.68 -7.33 3.05
C TYR A 60 -5.01 -7.59 2.33
N ARG A 61 -5.95 -8.18 3.05
CA ARG A 61 -7.36 -8.14 2.68
C ARG A 61 -7.92 -6.82 3.19
N LEU A 62 -8.39 -5.98 2.28
CA LEU A 62 -9.07 -4.75 2.65
C LEU A 62 -10.54 -5.06 2.93
N GLY A 63 -11.07 -4.41 3.96
CA GLY A 63 -12.48 -4.43 4.30
C GLY A 63 -13.21 -3.21 3.76
N GLY A 64 -14.51 -3.18 3.99
CA GLY A 64 -15.40 -2.13 3.48
C GLY A 64 -16.17 -2.56 2.23
N ASN A 65 -16.93 -1.63 1.67
CA ASN A 65 -17.83 -1.87 0.54
C ASN A 65 -17.32 -1.26 -0.78
N ASP A 66 -16.02 -0.95 -0.88
CA ASP A 66 -15.43 -0.38 -2.09
C ASP A 66 -14.94 -1.51 -3.02
N PRO A 67 -15.60 -1.77 -4.17
CA PRO A 67 -15.23 -2.85 -5.09
C PRO A 67 -13.87 -2.61 -5.76
N GLU A 68 -13.37 -1.37 -5.77
CA GLU A 68 -12.07 -1.04 -6.34
C GLU A 68 -10.91 -1.30 -5.36
N LYS A 69 -11.20 -1.62 -4.10
CA LYS A 69 -10.22 -1.79 -3.02
C LYS A 69 -10.47 -3.04 -2.20
N VAL A 70 -10.23 -4.19 -2.82
CA VAL A 70 -10.44 -5.50 -2.19
C VAL A 70 -9.15 -6.05 -1.59
N VAL A 71 -8.02 -5.82 -2.25
CA VAL A 71 -6.70 -6.29 -1.81
C VAL A 71 -5.71 -5.13 -1.75
N GLY A 72 -4.97 -5.03 -0.66
CA GLY A 72 -3.92 -4.04 -0.46
C GLY A 72 -2.56 -4.71 -0.53
N LEU A 73 -1.66 -4.19 -1.35
CA LEU A 73 -0.26 -4.59 -1.40
C LEU A 73 0.59 -3.49 -0.78
N ALA A 74 1.44 -3.82 0.19
CA ALA A 74 2.44 -2.91 0.73
C ALA A 74 3.84 -3.47 0.49
N LEU A 75 4.68 -2.71 -0.21
CA LEU A 75 6.10 -2.94 -0.25
C LEU A 75 6.76 -2.04 0.80
N GLU A 76 7.30 -2.64 1.85
CA GLU A 76 7.97 -1.91 2.93
C GLU A 76 9.48 -2.00 2.70
N ALA A 77 10.11 -0.88 2.36
CA ALA A 77 11.55 -0.78 2.24
C ALA A 77 12.11 -0.09 3.50
N SER A 78 12.86 -0.83 4.29
CA SER A 78 13.59 -0.29 5.44
C SER A 78 15.08 -0.19 5.08
N SER A 79 15.58 1.03 4.94
CA SER A 79 17.02 1.33 4.92
C SER A 79 17.40 2.04 6.23
N PHE A 80 18.68 1.99 6.61
CA PHE A 80 19.21 2.58 7.85
C PHE A 80 18.87 4.08 8.02
N ALA A 81 18.56 4.79 6.93
CA ALA A 81 18.22 6.21 6.94
C ALA A 81 16.81 6.54 6.40
N SER A 82 16.01 5.56 5.95
CA SER A 82 14.70 5.85 5.36
C SER A 82 13.74 4.65 5.44
N TYR A 83 12.52 4.93 5.89
CA TYR A 83 11.40 4.01 5.80
C TYR A 83 10.48 4.47 4.68
N GLN A 84 10.48 3.74 3.57
CA GLN A 84 9.59 3.99 2.44
C GLN A 84 8.56 2.86 2.38
N THR A 85 7.29 3.22 2.27
CA THR A 85 6.22 2.26 2.03
C THR A 85 5.50 2.65 0.76
N LEU A 86 5.49 1.73 -0.21
CA LEU A 86 4.66 1.85 -1.40
C LEU A 86 3.43 0.98 -1.21
N THR A 87 2.25 1.58 -1.35
CA THR A 87 0.97 0.91 -1.18
C THR A 87 0.16 0.96 -2.46
N VAL A 88 -0.42 -0.18 -2.86
CA VAL A 88 -1.31 -0.28 -4.02
C VAL A 88 -2.59 -0.99 -3.59
N CYS A 89 -3.74 -0.44 -3.97
CA CYS A 89 -5.02 -1.13 -3.83
C CYS A 89 -5.37 -1.79 -5.15
N LEU A 90 -5.91 -3.00 -5.11
CA LEU A 90 -6.39 -3.74 -6.26
C LEU A 90 -7.86 -4.09 -6.08
N SER A 91 -8.61 -3.92 -7.18
CA SER A 91 -9.94 -4.46 -7.36
C SER A 91 -9.88 -5.96 -7.61
N GLU A 92 -11.01 -6.66 -7.52
CA GLU A 92 -11.07 -8.10 -7.76
C GLU A 92 -10.58 -8.47 -9.18
N SER A 93 -10.94 -7.68 -10.19
CA SER A 93 -10.51 -7.91 -11.57
C SER A 93 -9.00 -7.76 -11.73
N LYS A 94 -8.39 -6.75 -11.11
CA LYS A 94 -6.94 -6.53 -11.12
C LYS A 94 -6.17 -7.60 -10.35
N VAL A 95 -6.74 -8.14 -9.28
CA VAL A 95 -6.15 -9.30 -8.58
C VAL A 95 -6.11 -10.52 -9.49
N ARG A 96 -7.20 -10.81 -10.23
CA ARG A 96 -7.24 -11.92 -11.18
C ARG A 96 -6.21 -11.75 -12.31
N GLU A 97 -6.09 -10.53 -12.84
CA GLU A 97 -5.06 -10.18 -13.83
C GLU A 97 -3.64 -10.43 -13.29
N LEU A 98 -3.35 -9.98 -12.07
CA LEU A 98 -2.06 -10.22 -11.42
C LEU A 98 -1.78 -11.72 -11.22
N ILE A 99 -2.77 -12.48 -10.75
CA ILE A 99 -2.63 -13.94 -10.59
C ILE A 99 -2.29 -14.59 -11.94
N GLN A 100 -2.98 -14.21 -13.00
CA GLN A 100 -2.72 -14.71 -14.34
C GLN A 100 -1.30 -14.37 -14.80
N SER A 101 -0.83 -13.13 -14.61
CA SER A 101 0.54 -12.73 -14.95
C SER A 101 1.59 -13.51 -14.17
N LEU A 102 1.38 -13.73 -12.88
CA LEU A 102 2.29 -14.51 -12.04
C LEU A 102 2.32 -15.99 -12.44
N GLN A 103 1.16 -16.57 -12.78
CA GLN A 103 1.08 -17.94 -13.28
C GLN A 103 1.80 -18.08 -14.63
N SER A 104 1.64 -17.13 -15.55
CA SER A 104 2.37 -17.12 -16.82
C SER A 104 3.88 -17.05 -16.61
N ALA A 105 4.35 -16.23 -15.67
CA ALA A 105 5.77 -16.11 -15.35
C ALA A 105 6.35 -17.42 -14.78
N LEU A 106 5.55 -18.24 -14.11
CA LEU A 106 5.97 -19.53 -13.57
C LEU A 106 6.05 -20.65 -14.63
N GLY A 107 5.48 -20.46 -15.84
CA GLY A 107 5.26 -21.56 -16.78
C GLY A 107 5.48 -21.30 -18.27
N ASN A 108 5.92 -20.12 -18.73
CA ASN A 108 6.19 -19.83 -20.15
C ASN A 108 7.35 -18.82 -20.35
N GLY A 109 8.53 -19.16 -19.84
CA GLY A 109 9.81 -18.48 -20.16
C GLY A 109 10.64 -19.20 -21.22
N GLU A 110 10.03 -20.14 -21.97
CA GLU A 110 10.66 -20.87 -23.09
C GLU A 110 9.93 -20.53 -24.39
N THR A 111 10.13 -19.33 -24.93
CA THR A 111 9.97 -19.12 -26.38
C THR A 111 10.79 -17.91 -26.83
N GLU A 112 11.74 -18.20 -27.73
CA GLU A 112 12.37 -17.33 -28.74
C GLU A 112 13.56 -16.45 -28.33
N ALA A 113 14.77 -16.97 -28.58
CA ALA A 113 15.61 -16.42 -29.65
C ALA A 113 16.48 -17.56 -30.22
N GLY A 114 16.06 -18.07 -31.38
CA GLY A 114 16.91 -18.82 -32.31
C GLY A 114 17.79 -17.91 -33.15
#